data_AF-A0A6P1E4D0-F1
#
_entry.id   AF-A0A6P1E4D0-F1
#
_cell.length_a   1.000
_cell.length_b   1.000
_cell.length_c   1.000
_cell.angle_alpha   90.00
_cell.angle_beta   90.00
_cell.angle_gamma   90.00
#
_symmetry.space_group_name_H-M   'P 1'
#
loop_
_entity.id
_entity.type
_entity.pdbx_description
1 polymer ?
#
loop_
_entity_poly.entity_id
_entity_poly.type
_entity_poly.pdbx_seq_one_letter_code
_entity_poly.pdbx_strand_id
1 'polypeptide(L)'
;MRERRFQGERASALFPPLACDPEQGIFLLDDQSLAFGWCCQPLAGADQGHADRLTALVNQEWPTDTLLQILLWASPDIEGPLAVMNGLRTDLRHPLLRAATAERAAFLRAGVSAPL
;
A
#
# COMPACT_ATOMS: atom_id res chain seq x y z
N MET A 1 16.44 -0.45 -26.28
CA MET A 1 16.10 0.17 -24.98
C MET A 1 17.25 1.11 -24.61
N ARG A 2 17.02 2.41 -24.42
CA ARG A 2 18.06 3.31 -23.88
C ARG A 2 18.20 3.01 -22.39
N GLU A 3 19.44 2.84 -21.90
CA GLU A 3 19.70 2.74 -20.46
C GLU A 3 19.22 4.03 -19.77
N ARG A 4 18.14 3.92 -18.98
CA ARG A 4 17.65 4.99 -18.13
C ARG A 4 18.37 4.94 -16.79
N ARG A 5 18.97 6.06 -16.40
CA ARG A 5 19.44 6.28 -15.04
C ARG A 5 18.30 6.93 -14.26
N PHE A 6 17.63 6.16 -13.41
CA PHE A 6 16.70 6.70 -12.42
C PHE A 6 17.47 7.62 -11.47
N GLN A 7 17.00 8.84 -11.27
CA GLN A 7 17.62 9.81 -10.36
C GLN A 7 16.59 10.31 -9.35
N GLY A 8 16.91 10.18 -8.05
CA GLY A 8 16.08 10.67 -6.95
C GLY A 8 15.26 9.57 -6.26
N GLU A 9 14.68 9.93 -5.12
CA GLU A 9 13.95 9.00 -4.22
C GLU A 9 12.43 9.09 -4.38
N ARG A 10 11.93 10.12 -5.07
CA ARG A 10 10.49 10.34 -5.24
C ARG A 10 9.95 9.45 -6.37
N ALA A 11 8.78 8.86 -6.17
CA ALA A 11 8.10 8.07 -7.19
C ALA A 11 7.94 8.82 -8.53
N SER A 12 7.65 10.13 -8.51
CA SER A 12 7.53 10.94 -9.73
C SER A 12 8.85 11.21 -10.46
N ALA A 13 10.00 10.96 -9.82
CA ALA A 13 11.32 11.02 -10.44
C ALA A 13 11.74 9.64 -11.00
N LEU A 14 11.23 8.56 -10.39
CA LEU A 14 11.41 7.19 -10.88
C LEU A 14 10.49 6.90 -12.08
N PHE A 15 9.25 7.38 -12.03
CA PHE A 15 8.22 7.21 -13.04
C PHE A 15 7.67 8.59 -13.45
N PRO A 16 8.34 9.34 -14.34
CA PRO A 16 7.94 10.68 -14.69
C PRO A 16 6.66 10.69 -15.54
N PRO A 17 5.53 11.23 -15.05
CA PRO A 17 4.31 11.34 -15.85
C PRO A 17 4.39 12.53 -16.81
N LEU A 18 4.01 12.31 -18.06
CA LEU A 18 3.83 13.34 -19.09
C LEU A 18 2.39 13.88 -19.14
N ALA A 19 1.42 12.99 -18.94
CA ALA A 19 0.00 13.32 -18.93
C ALA A 19 -0.75 12.35 -18.01
N CYS A 20 -1.96 12.73 -17.59
CA CYS A 20 -2.86 11.84 -16.88
C CYS A 20 -4.30 11.95 -17.39
N ASP A 21 -5.01 10.83 -17.35
CA ASP A 21 -6.46 10.79 -17.36
C ASP A 21 -6.93 10.67 -15.89
N PRO A 22 -7.47 11.75 -15.29
CA PRO A 22 -7.85 11.75 -13.89
C PRO A 22 -9.11 10.93 -13.60
N GLU A 23 -9.97 10.70 -14.59
CA GLU A 23 -11.18 9.90 -14.40
C GLU A 23 -10.83 8.41 -14.30
N GLN A 24 -9.88 7.97 -15.10
CA GLN A 24 -9.42 6.57 -15.13
C GLN A 24 -8.24 6.30 -14.20
N GLY A 25 -7.55 7.33 -13.72
CA GLY A 25 -6.34 7.19 -12.92
C GLY A 25 -5.16 6.61 -13.70
N ILE A 26 -5.11 6.86 -15.02
CA ILE A 26 -4.07 6.39 -15.92
C ILE A 26 -3.06 7.50 -16.19
N PHE A 27 -1.78 7.16 -16.18
CA PHE A 27 -0.67 8.08 -16.41
C PHE A 27 0.11 7.64 -17.63
N LEU A 28 0.35 8.57 -18.56
CA LEU A 28 1.32 8.38 -19.63
C LEU A 28 2.70 8.73 -19.10
N LEU A 29 3.63 7.79 -19.09
CA LEU A 29 5.00 8.01 -18.66
C LEU A 29 5.89 8.47 -19.82
N ASP A 30 7.04 9.04 -19.50
CA ASP A 30 8.00 9.57 -20.46
C ASP A 30 8.72 8.48 -21.30
N ASP A 31 8.60 7.21 -20.92
CA ASP A 31 9.03 6.04 -21.71
C ASP A 31 7.95 5.50 -22.63
N GLN A 32 6.82 6.21 -22.75
CA GLN A 32 5.63 5.83 -23.52
C GLN A 32 4.88 4.62 -22.94
N SER A 33 5.18 4.20 -21.72
CA SER A 33 4.34 3.24 -21.00
C SER A 33 3.11 3.92 -20.40
N LEU A 34 2.06 3.12 -20.19
CA LEU A 34 0.90 3.51 -19.39
C LEU A 34 1.05 2.92 -17.99
N ALA A 35 0.85 3.76 -16.98
CA ALA A 35 0.90 3.36 -15.59
C ALA A 35 -0.44 3.64 -14.91
N PHE A 36 -0.79 2.79 -13.95
CA PHE A 36 -1.89 2.99 -13.03
C PHE A 36 -1.42 2.57 -11.63
N GLY A 37 -2.08 3.10 -10.61
CA GLY A 37 -1.77 2.78 -9.23
C GLY A 37 -3.03 2.71 -8.39
N TRP A 38 -3.08 1.74 -7.50
CA TRP A 38 -4.17 1.62 -6.54
C TRP A 38 -3.61 1.53 -5.13
N CYS A 39 -4.17 2.32 -4.22
CA CYS A 39 -3.87 2.27 -2.80
C CYS A 39 -5.12 1.74 -2.09
N CYS A 40 -4.94 0.68 -1.32
CA CYS A 40 -6.02 0.06 -0.57
C CYS A 40 -5.59 -0.23 0.87
N GLN A 41 -6.58 -0.37 1.74
CA GLN A 41 -6.33 -0.86 3.10
C GLN A 41 -6.06 -2.37 3.04
N PRO A 42 -5.07 -2.87 3.81
CA PRO A 42 -4.81 -4.30 3.87
C PRO A 42 -6.05 -5.03 4.39
N LEU A 43 -6.38 -6.14 3.75
CA LEU A 43 -7.55 -6.95 4.12
C LEU A 43 -7.24 -7.76 5.38
N ALA A 44 -7.95 -7.47 6.48
CA ALA A 44 -7.84 -8.24 7.71
C ALA A 44 -8.60 -9.57 7.60
N GLY A 45 -7.99 -10.67 8.07
CA GLY A 45 -8.62 -11.98 8.06
C GLY A 45 -8.74 -12.61 6.67
N ALA A 46 -7.85 -12.25 5.74
CA ALA A 46 -7.79 -12.89 4.44
C ALA A 46 -7.59 -14.42 4.58
N ASP A 47 -8.27 -15.16 3.73
CA ASP A 47 -8.29 -16.61 3.67
C ASP A 47 -7.80 -17.10 2.29
N GLN A 48 -7.87 -18.41 2.06
CA GLN A 48 -7.45 -18.98 0.78
C GLN A 48 -8.27 -18.46 -0.40
N GLY A 49 -9.58 -18.24 -0.22
CA GLY A 49 -10.43 -17.72 -1.29
C GLY A 49 -10.02 -16.31 -1.73
N HIS A 50 -9.55 -15.48 -0.80
CA HIS A 50 -8.96 -14.19 -1.13
C HIS A 50 -7.64 -14.31 -1.90
N ALA A 51 -6.77 -15.25 -1.52
CA ALA A 51 -5.52 -15.52 -2.22
C ALA A 51 -5.76 -16.05 -3.65
N ASP A 52 -6.75 -16.92 -3.83
CA ASP A 52 -7.11 -17.47 -5.14
C ASP A 52 -7.61 -16.37 -6.09
N ARG A 53 -8.39 -15.42 -5.60
CA ARG A 53 -8.83 -14.25 -6.39
C ARG A 53 -7.67 -13.36 -6.81
N LEU A 54 -6.71 -13.11 -5.90
CA LEU A 54 -5.51 -12.36 -6.22
C LEU A 54 -4.68 -13.06 -7.29
N THR A 55 -4.56 -14.38 -7.19
CA THR A 55 -3.85 -15.22 -8.17
C THR A 55 -4.53 -15.17 -9.53
N ALA A 56 -5.86 -15.26 -9.59
CA ALA A 56 -6.62 -15.11 -10.82
C ALA A 56 -6.41 -13.73 -11.48
N LEU A 57 -6.34 -12.64 -10.70
CA LEU A 57 -6.04 -11.30 -11.20
C LEU A 57 -4.65 -11.20 -11.84
N VAL A 58 -3.64 -11.73 -11.16
CA VAL A 58 -2.25 -11.70 -11.67
C VAL A 58 -2.12 -12.51 -12.96
N ASN A 59 -2.86 -13.63 -13.06
CA ASN A 59 -2.83 -14.53 -14.22
C ASN A 59 -3.79 -14.14 -15.35
N GLN A 60 -4.40 -12.95 -15.33
CA GLN A 60 -5.17 -12.45 -16.47
C GLN A 60 -4.28 -12.24 -17.70
N GLU A 61 -4.89 -12.15 -18.87
CA GLU A 61 -4.20 -11.78 -20.12
C GLU A 61 -3.87 -10.29 -20.12
N TRP A 62 -2.80 -9.94 -19.41
CA TRP A 62 -2.23 -8.61 -19.46
C TRP A 62 -1.55 -8.36 -20.82
N PRO A 63 -1.53 -7.11 -21.30
CA PRO A 63 -0.76 -6.74 -22.48
C PRO A 63 0.70 -7.18 -22.35
N THR A 64 1.34 -7.49 -23.48
CA THR A 64 2.77 -7.81 -23.51
C THR A 64 3.58 -6.68 -22.85
N ASP A 65 4.63 -7.06 -22.13
CA ASP A 65 5.51 -6.15 -21.38
C ASP A 65 4.84 -5.40 -20.21
N THR A 66 3.68 -5.87 -19.72
CA THR A 66 3.08 -5.36 -18.48
C THR A 66 3.87 -5.82 -17.25
N LEU A 67 4.22 -4.88 -16.37
CA LEU A 67 4.74 -5.16 -15.03
C LEU A 67 3.67 -4.86 -13.99
N LEU A 68 3.21 -5.88 -13.26
CA LEU A 68 2.29 -5.72 -12.13
C LEU A 68 3.04 -5.95 -10.81
N GLN A 69 2.93 -5.00 -9.88
CA GLN A 69 3.51 -5.09 -8.55
C GLN A 69 2.45 -4.88 -7.48
N ILE A 70 2.41 -5.77 -6.51
CA ILE A 70 1.54 -5.69 -5.35
C ILE A 70 2.43 -5.72 -4.11
N LEU A 71 2.37 -4.65 -3.34
CA LEU A 71 3.28 -4.43 -2.21
C LEU A 71 2.50 -3.95 -1.00
N LEU A 72 2.83 -4.54 0.15
CA LEU A 72 2.39 -4.05 1.44
C LEU A 72 3.41 -3.01 1.90
N TRP A 73 2.99 -1.76 1.99
CA TRP A 73 3.83 -0.67 2.47
C TRP A 73 3.42 -0.26 3.89
N ALA A 74 4.40 -0.14 4.77
CA ALA A 74 4.23 0.36 6.13
C ALA A 74 4.94 1.73 6.24
N SER A 75 4.18 2.79 6.50
CA SER A 75 4.74 4.14 6.65
C SER A 75 5.26 4.34 8.09
N PRO A 76 6.46 4.91 8.29
CA PRO A 76 6.92 5.30 9.62
C PRO A 76 6.04 6.40 10.26
N ASP A 77 5.24 7.12 9.45
CA ASP A 77 4.23 8.07 9.92
C ASP A 77 2.94 7.37 10.37
N ILE A 78 3.04 6.57 11.44
CA ILE A 78 1.92 5.76 11.97
C ILE A 78 1.23 6.38 13.20
N GLU A 79 1.82 7.41 13.81
CA GLU A 79 1.31 7.97 15.07
C GLU A 79 -0.08 8.60 14.92
N GLY A 80 -0.37 9.24 13.79
CA GLY A 80 -1.71 9.78 13.51
C GLY A 80 -2.81 8.71 13.57
N PRO A 81 -2.72 7.63 12.75
CA PRO A 81 -3.63 6.49 12.83
C PRO A 81 -3.71 5.85 14.23
N LEU A 82 -2.59 5.71 14.95
CA LEU A 82 -2.57 5.16 16.31
C LEU A 82 -3.30 6.07 17.31
N ALA A 83 -3.13 7.38 17.20
CA ALA A 83 -3.82 8.34 18.04
C ALA A 83 -5.34 8.27 17.83
N VAL A 84 -5.81 8.17 16.58
CA VAL A 84 -7.23 7.96 16.27
C VAL A 84 -7.72 6.63 16.87
N MET A 85 -6.98 5.55 16.68
CA MET A 85 -7.33 4.22 17.21
C MET A 85 -7.48 4.22 18.74
N ASN A 86 -6.55 4.88 19.43
CA ASN A 86 -6.58 5.03 20.88
C ASN A 86 -7.70 5.96 21.33
N GLY A 87 -7.92 7.07 20.61
CA GLY A 87 -8.99 8.04 20.86
C GLY A 87 -10.37 7.39 20.84
N LEU A 88 -10.65 6.53 19.86
CA LEU A 88 -11.90 5.77 19.75
C LEU A 88 -12.16 4.82 20.94
N ARG A 89 -11.13 4.54 21.75
CA ARG A 89 -11.18 3.61 22.88
C ARG A 89 -10.92 4.29 24.22
N THR A 90 -10.94 5.63 24.26
CA THR A 90 -10.67 6.41 25.48
C THR A 90 -11.66 6.08 26.60
N ASP A 91 -12.93 5.86 26.25
CA ASP A 91 -14.00 5.58 27.22
C ASP A 91 -14.11 4.10 27.61
N LEU A 92 -13.28 3.22 27.03
CA LEU A 92 -13.29 1.81 27.41
C LEU A 92 -12.73 1.64 28.83
N ARG A 93 -13.62 1.30 29.76
CA ARG A 93 -13.27 1.06 31.17
C ARG A 93 -12.73 -0.34 31.44
N HIS A 94 -13.00 -1.31 30.56
CA HIS A 94 -12.61 -2.70 30.78
C HIS A 94 -11.09 -2.90 30.68
N PRO A 95 -10.40 -3.37 31.74
CA PRO A 95 -8.94 -3.45 31.77
C PRO A 95 -8.33 -4.30 30.64
N LEU A 96 -8.91 -5.47 30.35
CA LEU A 96 -8.44 -6.36 29.28
C LEU A 96 -8.45 -5.68 27.91
N LEU A 97 -9.50 -4.91 27.61
CA LEU A 97 -9.66 -4.29 26.30
C LEU A 97 -8.71 -3.09 26.13
N ARG A 98 -8.40 -2.39 27.23
CA ARG A 98 -7.34 -1.37 27.25
C ARG A 98 -5.96 -1.98 27.01
N ALA A 99 -5.66 -3.09 27.70
CA ALA A 99 -4.40 -3.81 27.51
C ALA A 99 -4.25 -4.30 26.05
N ALA A 100 -5.28 -4.95 25.50
CA ALA A 100 -5.28 -5.42 24.12
C ALA A 100 -5.10 -4.27 23.10
N THR A 101 -5.67 -3.09 23.38
CA THR A 101 -5.49 -1.90 22.53
C THR A 101 -4.05 -1.40 22.56
N ALA A 102 -3.45 -1.33 23.75
CA ALA A 102 -2.06 -0.91 23.92
C ALA A 102 -1.09 -1.88 23.24
N GLU A 103 -1.30 -3.18 23.40
CA GLU A 103 -0.51 -4.22 22.72
C GLU A 103 -0.64 -4.12 21.20
N ARG A 104 -1.86 -3.93 20.68
CA ARG A 104 -2.07 -3.72 19.25
C ARG A 104 -1.33 -2.48 18.73
N ALA A 105 -1.37 -1.37 19.48
CA ALA A 105 -0.65 -0.15 19.09
C ALA A 105 0.87 -0.37 19.06
N ALA A 106 1.41 -1.07 20.05
CA ALA A 106 2.83 -1.42 20.11
C ALA A 106 3.25 -2.34 18.94
N PHE A 107 2.45 -3.35 18.63
CA PHE A 107 2.67 -4.24 17.48
C PHE A 107 2.74 -3.48 16.16
N LEU A 108 1.75 -2.60 15.91
CA LEU A 108 1.70 -1.80 14.68
C LEU A 108 2.90 -0.84 14.57
N ARG A 109 3.28 -0.19 15.68
CA ARG A 109 4.45 0.71 15.72
C ARG A 109 5.76 -0.04 15.47
N ALA A 110 5.91 -1.26 15.96
CA ALA A 110 7.08 -2.08 15.67
C ALA A 110 7.13 -2.48 14.18
N GLY A 111 6.00 -2.85 13.61
CA GLY A 111 5.89 -3.31 12.21
C GLY A 111 6.22 -2.26 11.14
N VAL A 112 6.24 -0.95 11.49
CA VAL A 112 6.71 0.11 10.57
C VAL A 112 8.22 0.32 10.62
N SER A 113 8.88 -0.16 11.66
CA SER A 113 10.34 -0.01 11.84
C SER A 113 11.12 -1.25 11.39
N ALA A 114 10.50 -2.42 11.48
CA ALA A 114 11.04 -3.68 10.98
C ALA A 114 9.94 -4.42 10.21
N PRO A 115 10.12 -4.70 8.90
CA PRO A 115 9.17 -5.52 8.15
C PRO A 115 9.05 -6.91 8.81
N LEU A 116 7.82 -7.44 8.83
CA LEU A 116 7.46 -8.75 9.40
C LEU A 116 8.08 -9.91 8.61
#